data_AF-A0A9E1RDI5-F1
#
_entry.id   AF-A0A9E1RDI5-F1
#
_cell.length_a   1.000
_cell.length_b   1.000
_cell.length_c   1.000
_cell.angle_alpha   90.00
_cell.angle_beta   90.00
_cell.angle_gamma   90.00
#
_symmetry.space_group_name_H-M   'P 1'
#
loop_
_entity.id
_entity.type
_entity.pdbx_description
1 polymer ?
#
loop_
_entity_poly.entity_id
_entity_poly.type
_entity_poly.pdbx_seq_one_letter_code
_entity_poly.pdbx_strand_id
1 'polypeptide(L)'
;MSVERTNKMFVWVGLGFLLVLPLLYIDFSSRDNIELRKGIAVIRYLSASRQLNRTAFRSMYPEARPKQFVKWMFSPIGLSIWPPVEGGGEFSLEEEKMMRKTGIPFLPPGVSLVSDEPDLGRGQQVVVRGDDKRKILVVEGYLDPQDAPILIKEWRFSLDRNKEG
;
A
#
# COMPACT_ATOMS: atom_id res chain seq x y z
N MET A 1 23.45 -46.07 -35.55
CA MET A 1 23.42 -45.62 -34.14
C MET A 1 23.35 -44.11 -34.14
N SER A 2 22.36 -43.47 -33.50
CA SER A 2 22.34 -42.03 -33.11
C SER A 2 20.98 -41.36 -33.33
N VAL A 3 19.91 -41.87 -32.71
CA VAL A 3 18.64 -41.11 -32.54
C VAL A 3 18.14 -41.22 -31.09
N GLU A 4 18.29 -42.40 -30.47
CA GLU A 4 17.89 -42.59 -29.06
C GLU A 4 18.75 -41.82 -28.04
N ARG A 5 20.03 -41.59 -28.35
CA ARG A 5 20.97 -40.93 -27.42
C ARG A 5 20.70 -39.42 -27.32
N THR A 6 20.22 -38.80 -28.41
CA THR A 6 19.87 -37.39 -28.50
C THR A 6 18.61 -37.07 -27.68
N ASN A 7 17.57 -37.90 -27.74
CA ASN A 7 16.35 -37.71 -26.94
C ASN A 7 16.61 -37.72 -25.43
N LYS A 8 17.49 -38.61 -24.95
CA LYS A 8 17.83 -38.63 -23.52
C LYS A 8 18.51 -37.34 -23.09
N MET A 9 19.49 -36.83 -23.83
CA MET A 9 20.19 -35.57 -23.45
C MET A 9 19.25 -34.36 -23.40
N PHE A 10 18.31 -34.22 -24.34
CA PHE A 10 17.33 -33.13 -24.30
C PHE A 10 16.39 -33.20 -23.09
N VAL A 11 16.01 -34.41 -22.67
CA VAL A 11 15.19 -34.61 -21.45
C VAL A 11 15.96 -34.18 -20.20
N TRP A 12 17.25 -34.51 -20.09
CA TRP A 12 18.07 -34.10 -18.94
C TRP A 12 18.34 -32.59 -18.89
N VAL A 13 18.58 -31.96 -20.05
CA VAL A 13 18.74 -30.49 -20.14
C VAL A 13 17.43 -29.77 -19.82
N GLY A 14 16.30 -30.26 -20.35
CA GLY A 14 14.98 -29.72 -20.03
C GLY A 14 14.64 -29.87 -18.54
N LEU A 15 14.93 -31.02 -17.95
CA LEU A 15 14.68 -31.28 -16.52
C LEU A 15 15.58 -30.42 -15.61
N GLY A 16 16.85 -30.21 -16.00
CA GLY A 16 17.75 -29.30 -15.32
C GLY A 16 17.27 -27.85 -15.37
N PHE A 17 16.80 -27.38 -16.53
CA PHE A 17 16.25 -26.03 -16.68
C PHE A 17 14.95 -25.82 -15.85
N LEU A 18 14.11 -26.86 -15.79
CA LEU A 18 12.86 -26.86 -15.01
C LEU A 18 13.11 -26.86 -13.49
N LEU A 19 14.23 -27.42 -13.03
CA LEU A 19 14.65 -27.41 -11.62
C LEU A 19 15.32 -26.08 -11.19
N VAL A 20 15.85 -25.29 -12.13
CA VAL A 20 16.45 -23.97 -11.85
C VAL A 20 15.41 -22.84 -11.88
N LEU A 21 14.32 -23.00 -12.64
CA LEU A 21 13.20 -22.04 -12.70
C LEU A 21 12.62 -21.64 -11.33
N PRO A 22 12.40 -22.58 -10.37
CA PRO A 22 11.94 -22.23 -9.03
C PRO A 22 12.97 -21.45 -8.22
N LEU A 23 14.27 -21.67 -8.44
CA LEU A 23 15.36 -20.98 -7.73
C LEU A 23 15.49 -19.51 -8.18
N LEU A 24 15.16 -19.21 -9.44
CA LEU A 24 15.05 -17.83 -9.94
C LEU A 24 13.81 -17.09 -9.43
N TYR A 25 12.84 -17.80 -8.84
CA TYR A 25 11.62 -17.23 -8.25
C TYR A 25 11.71 -17.01 -6.73
N ILE A 26 12.87 -17.33 -6.11
CA ILE A 26 13.14 -17.02 -4.70
C ILE A 26 13.70 -15.59 -4.62
N ASP A 27 12.94 -14.62 -5.11
CA ASP A 27 13.31 -13.21 -5.00
C ASP A 27 12.59 -12.58 -3.80
N PHE A 28 13.32 -12.44 -2.70
CA PHE A 28 13.38 -11.29 -1.79
C PHE A 28 12.09 -10.53 -1.34
N SER A 29 10.90 -11.12 -1.40
CA SER A 29 9.67 -10.29 -1.42
C SER A 29 9.06 -9.84 -0.07
N SER A 30 9.45 -10.39 1.09
CA SER A 30 8.68 -10.12 2.33
C SER A 30 9.23 -9.02 3.24
N ARG A 31 10.56 -8.93 3.44
CA ARG A 31 11.18 -8.08 4.47
C ARG A 31 11.52 -6.65 4.04
N ASP A 32 11.78 -6.40 2.76
CA ASP A 32 12.34 -5.10 2.34
C ASP A 32 11.29 -3.98 2.20
N ASN A 33 10.01 -4.30 2.36
CA ASN A 33 8.91 -3.37 2.11
C ASN A 33 8.09 -3.03 3.36
N ILE A 34 8.66 -3.21 4.56
CA ILE A 34 7.96 -2.97 5.83
C ILE A 34 7.40 -1.55 5.89
N GLU A 35 8.19 -0.56 5.52
CA GLU A 35 7.79 0.86 5.56
C GLU A 35 6.63 1.14 4.58
N LEU A 36 6.64 0.58 3.38
CA LEU A 36 5.51 0.70 2.45
C LEU A 36 4.25 0.02 3.00
N ARG A 37 4.38 -1.16 3.63
CA ARG A 37 3.23 -1.83 4.26
C ARG A 37 2.66 -0.99 5.40
N LYS A 38 3.50 -0.34 6.20
CA LYS A 38 3.07 0.62 7.23
C LYS A 38 2.35 1.82 6.60
N GLY A 39 2.89 2.40 5.53
CA GLY A 39 2.24 3.48 4.79
C GLY A 39 0.86 3.09 4.26
N ILE A 40 0.74 1.90 3.64
CA ILE A 40 -0.55 1.35 3.20
C ILE A 40 -1.51 1.14 4.38
N ALA A 41 -1.01 0.69 5.54
CA ALA A 41 -1.83 0.52 6.75
C ALA A 41 -2.37 1.86 7.26
N VAL A 42 -1.61 2.96 7.14
CA VAL A 42 -2.10 4.32 7.44
C VAL A 42 -3.26 4.68 6.50
N ILE A 43 -3.13 4.46 5.19
CA ILE A 43 -4.21 4.74 4.23
C ILE A 43 -5.45 3.89 4.54
N ARG A 44 -5.26 2.61 4.91
CA ARG A 44 -6.34 1.72 5.31
C ARG A 44 -7.05 2.22 6.58
N TYR A 45 -6.28 2.72 7.55
CA TYR A 45 -6.85 3.31 8.76
C TYR A 45 -7.65 4.58 8.45
N LEU A 46 -7.08 5.52 7.70
CA LEU A 46 -7.72 6.80 7.36
C LEU A 46 -8.97 6.63 6.49
N SER A 47 -8.98 5.64 5.60
CA SER A 47 -10.11 5.35 4.72
C SER A 47 -11.20 4.47 5.34
N ALA A 48 -10.98 3.94 6.56
CA ALA A 48 -11.96 3.11 7.23
C ALA A 48 -13.23 3.91 7.56
N SER A 49 -14.41 3.31 7.37
CA SER A 49 -15.71 3.96 7.63
C SER A 49 -15.77 4.52 9.04
N ARG A 50 -15.27 3.77 10.04
CA ARG A 50 -15.23 4.21 11.43
C ARG A 50 -14.47 5.53 11.61
N GLN A 51 -13.34 5.71 10.92
CA GLN A 51 -12.53 6.93 11.02
C GLN A 51 -13.19 8.07 10.25
N LEU A 52 -13.59 7.82 9.00
CA LEU A 52 -14.24 8.85 8.18
C LEU A 52 -15.51 9.41 8.79
N ASN A 53 -16.30 8.57 9.46
CA ASN A 53 -17.51 8.99 10.18
C ASN A 53 -17.25 9.98 11.33
N ARG A 54 -16.01 10.10 11.81
CA ARG A 54 -15.60 11.02 12.88
C ARG A 54 -14.97 12.31 12.34
N THR A 55 -14.91 12.46 11.02
CA THR A 55 -14.24 13.58 10.35
C THR A 55 -15.24 14.41 9.56
N ALA A 56 -14.81 15.60 9.13
CA ALA A 56 -15.60 16.47 8.28
C ALA A 56 -15.89 15.87 6.88
N PHE A 57 -15.19 14.81 6.47
CA PHE A 57 -15.36 14.17 5.17
C PHE A 57 -16.82 13.81 4.88
N ARG A 58 -17.49 13.17 5.85
CA ARG A 58 -18.88 12.71 5.68
C ARG A 58 -19.84 13.86 5.40
N SER A 59 -19.65 15.00 6.07
CA SER A 59 -20.51 16.17 5.90
C SER A 59 -20.24 16.91 4.59
N MET A 60 -18.98 16.91 4.13
CA MET A 60 -18.58 17.56 2.88
C MET A 60 -18.90 16.72 1.63
N TYR A 61 -18.86 15.39 1.75
CA TYR A 61 -18.97 14.45 0.63
C TYR A 61 -19.97 13.32 0.95
N PRO A 62 -21.28 13.59 0.92
CA PRO A 62 -22.31 12.60 1.29
C PRO A 62 -22.32 11.37 0.36
N GLU A 63 -21.91 11.54 -0.89
CA GLU A 63 -21.81 10.45 -1.88
C GLU A 63 -20.58 9.54 -1.67
N ALA A 64 -19.61 10.01 -0.88
CA ALA A 64 -18.39 9.28 -0.52
C ALA A 64 -17.69 8.62 -1.71
N ARG A 65 -17.43 9.38 -2.78
CA ARG A 65 -16.70 8.84 -3.93
C ARG A 65 -15.21 8.66 -3.60
N PRO A 66 -14.56 7.55 -4.02
CA PRO A 66 -13.13 7.34 -3.82
C PRO A 66 -12.25 8.53 -4.20
N LYS A 67 -12.49 9.17 -5.35
CA LYS A 67 -11.72 10.35 -5.79
C LYS A 67 -11.90 11.55 -4.87
N GLN A 68 -13.11 11.73 -4.32
CA GLN A 68 -13.37 12.79 -3.34
C GLN A 68 -12.61 12.53 -2.05
N PHE A 69 -12.52 11.28 -1.61
CA PHE A 69 -11.69 10.91 -0.46
C PHE A 69 -10.22 11.24 -0.69
N VAL A 70 -9.64 10.85 -1.83
CA VAL A 70 -8.24 11.16 -2.13
C VAL A 70 -8.02 12.68 -2.12
N LYS A 71 -8.84 13.44 -2.86
CA LYS A 71 -8.77 14.90 -2.87
C LYS A 71 -8.87 15.52 -1.47
N TRP A 72 -9.75 15.01 -0.63
CA TRP A 72 -9.94 15.52 0.72
C TRP A 72 -8.80 15.14 1.67
N MET A 73 -8.32 13.89 1.61
CA MET A 73 -7.27 13.38 2.49
C MET A 73 -5.96 14.17 2.35
N PHE A 74 -5.65 14.65 1.14
CA PHE A 74 -4.50 15.50 0.84
C PHE A 74 -4.79 17.01 0.88
N SER A 75 -6.02 17.41 1.26
CA SER A 75 -6.34 18.82 1.53
C SER A 75 -5.78 19.25 2.89
N PRO A 76 -5.67 20.56 3.18
CA PRO A 76 -5.23 21.04 4.50
C PRO A 76 -6.03 20.44 5.68
N ILE A 77 -7.34 20.22 5.50
CA ILE A 77 -8.21 19.61 6.52
C ILE A 77 -7.94 18.11 6.66
N GLY A 78 -7.63 17.43 5.56
CA GLY A 78 -7.26 16.01 5.59
C GLY A 78 -5.89 15.80 6.22
N LEU A 79 -4.90 16.63 5.87
CA LEU A 79 -3.55 16.53 6.40
C LEU A 79 -3.52 16.73 7.93
N SER A 80 -4.36 17.61 8.48
CA SER A 80 -4.40 17.86 9.93
C SER A 80 -4.89 16.68 10.77
N ILE A 81 -5.48 15.66 10.15
CA ILE A 81 -5.95 14.45 10.84
C ILE A 81 -5.06 13.24 10.60
N TRP A 82 -3.97 13.39 9.85
CA TRP A 82 -3.06 12.29 9.60
C TRP A 82 -2.41 11.84 10.92
N PRO A 83 -2.10 10.53 11.05
CA PRO A 83 -1.39 10.07 12.22
C PRO A 83 0.01 10.68 12.30
N PRO A 84 0.61 10.74 13.50
CA PRO A 84 1.96 11.27 13.68
C PRO A 84 3.01 10.41 12.99
N VAL A 85 4.16 11.01 12.72
CA VAL A 85 5.35 10.33 12.20
C VAL A 85 6.01 9.50 13.30
N GLU A 86 6.35 8.24 13.01
CA GLU A 86 7.07 7.35 13.93
C GLU A 86 8.43 7.96 14.30
N GLY A 87 8.65 8.22 15.59
CA GLY A 87 9.86 8.87 16.07
C GLY A 87 9.98 10.36 15.70
N GLY A 88 8.89 11.00 15.28
CA GLY A 88 8.86 12.42 14.90
C GLY A 88 9.04 13.41 16.07
N GLY A 89 9.07 12.91 17.31
CA GLY A 89 9.26 13.73 18.52
C GLY A 89 8.01 14.45 19.02
N GLU A 90 6.86 14.24 18.38
CA GLU A 90 5.57 14.80 18.81
C GLU A 90 5.04 14.17 20.11
N PHE A 91 5.45 12.93 20.40
CA PHE A 91 5.01 12.13 21.54
C PHE A 91 6.19 11.47 22.25
N SER A 92 6.06 11.21 23.55
CA SER A 92 6.99 10.38 24.31
C SER A 92 6.93 8.90 23.88
N LEU A 93 7.95 8.12 24.20
CA LEU A 93 7.99 6.69 23.92
C LEU A 93 6.84 5.93 24.60
N GLU A 94 6.43 6.32 25.81
CA GLU A 94 5.27 5.73 26.47
C GLU A 94 3.96 6.04 25.72
N GLU A 95 3.77 7.28 25.29
CA GLU A 95 2.58 7.70 24.54
C GLU A 95 2.48 6.99 23.20
N GLU A 96 3.59 6.91 22.44
CA GLU A 96 3.62 6.17 21.18
C GLU A 96 3.22 4.70 21.39
N LYS A 97 3.75 4.06 22.44
CA LYS A 97 3.42 2.68 22.79
C LYS A 97 1.95 2.50 23.10
N MET A 98 1.32 3.48 23.76
CA MET A 98 -0.12 3.45 24.05
C MET A 98 -0.96 3.66 22.79
N MET A 99 -0.55 4.55 21.88
CA MET A 99 -1.22 4.74 20.59
C MET A 99 -1.17 3.48 19.70
N ARG A 100 -0.02 2.80 19.66
CA ARG A 100 0.09 1.52 18.94
C ARG A 100 -0.85 0.46 19.53
N LYS A 101 -0.99 0.41 20.85
CA LYS A 101 -1.94 -0.50 21.54
C LYS A 101 -3.40 -0.21 21.20
N THR A 102 -3.75 1.06 20.93
CA THR A 102 -5.12 1.43 20.52
C THR A 102 -5.37 1.24 19.02
N GLY A 103 -4.38 0.73 18.27
CA GLY A 103 -4.49 0.44 16.85
C GLY A 103 -4.35 1.67 15.95
N ILE A 104 -3.81 2.78 16.47
CA ILE A 104 -3.48 3.96 15.66
C ILE A 104 -2.13 3.67 14.98
N PRO A 105 -2.07 3.64 13.63
CA PRO A 105 -0.80 3.48 12.93
C PRO A 105 0.01 4.78 12.96
N PHE A 106 1.31 4.68 12.73
CA PHE A 106 2.19 5.83 12.59
C PHE A 106 2.62 5.97 11.13
N LEU A 107 2.86 7.21 10.70
CA LEU A 107 3.47 7.48 9.41
C LEU A 107 4.92 6.99 9.42
N PRO A 108 5.34 6.19 8.44
CA PRO A 108 6.73 5.76 8.35
C PRO A 108 7.62 6.95 7.92
N PRO A 109 8.71 7.27 8.63
CA PRO A 109 9.50 8.49 8.39
C PRO A 109 10.17 8.52 7.01
N GLY A 110 10.43 7.34 6.42
CA GLY A 110 11.05 7.21 5.10
C GLY A 110 10.08 7.15 3.93
N VAL A 111 8.76 7.25 4.16
CA VAL A 111 7.75 7.04 3.12
C VAL A 111 6.89 8.28 2.94
N SER A 112 6.85 8.77 1.71
CA SER A 112 5.91 9.81 1.33
C SER A 112 4.55 9.23 0.99
N LEU A 113 3.47 9.85 1.44
CA LEU A 113 2.13 9.59 0.91
C LEU A 113 1.84 10.61 -0.20
N VAL A 114 1.33 10.17 -1.35
CA VAL A 114 1.01 11.03 -2.49
C VAL A 114 -0.33 10.67 -3.15
N SER A 115 -0.95 11.63 -3.83
CA SER A 115 -2.24 11.47 -4.51
C SER A 115 -2.07 11.20 -6.00
N ASP A 116 -2.89 10.30 -6.53
CA ASP A 116 -3.14 10.04 -7.95
C ASP A 116 -1.95 9.47 -8.76
N GLU A 117 -0.80 10.14 -8.77
CA GLU A 117 0.38 9.73 -9.55
C GLU A 117 1.65 9.72 -8.68
N PRO A 118 2.65 8.88 -9.01
CA PRO A 118 3.96 8.93 -8.37
C PRO A 118 4.60 10.30 -8.53
N ASP A 119 5.14 10.85 -7.44
CA ASP A 119 5.92 12.09 -7.46
C ASP A 119 7.41 11.74 -7.67
N LEU A 120 7.94 12.07 -8.86
CA LEU A 120 9.34 11.82 -9.23
C LEU A 120 10.35 12.54 -8.34
N GLY A 121 9.93 13.61 -7.65
CA GLY A 121 10.76 14.35 -6.70
C GLY A 121 10.83 13.71 -5.31
N ARG A 122 10.03 12.66 -5.06
CA ARG A 122 9.99 11.94 -3.79
C ARG A 122 10.53 10.52 -4.01
N GLY A 123 11.30 10.01 -3.05
CA GLY A 123 11.82 8.66 -3.10
C GLY A 123 10.73 7.62 -2.85
N GLN A 124 10.96 6.77 -1.85
CA GLN A 124 10.01 5.74 -1.44
C GLN A 124 8.64 6.35 -1.08
N GLN A 125 7.57 5.82 -1.68
CA GLN A 125 6.24 6.43 -1.57
C GLN A 125 5.08 5.45 -1.68
N VAL A 126 3.95 5.86 -1.12
CA VAL A 126 2.66 5.22 -1.28
C VAL A 126 1.73 6.17 -2.02
N VAL A 127 1.34 5.78 -3.23
CA VAL A 127 0.41 6.49 -4.09
C VAL A 127 -1.00 6.02 -3.80
N VAL A 128 -1.93 6.96 -3.62
CA VAL A 128 -3.34 6.67 -3.33
C VAL A 128 -4.21 7.21 -4.45
N ARG A 129 -5.03 6.33 -5.01
CA ARG A 129 -5.91 6.60 -6.15
C ARG A 129 -7.34 6.18 -5.86
N GLY A 130 -8.29 7.00 -6.30
CA GLY A 130 -9.71 6.68 -6.26
C GLY A 130 -10.24 6.18 -7.60
N ASP A 131 -10.90 5.03 -7.62
CA ASP A 131 -11.68 4.57 -8.76
C ASP A 131 -13.19 4.62 -8.45
N ASP A 132 -13.82 5.71 -8.87
CA ASP A 132 -15.26 5.93 -8.67
C ASP A 132 -16.14 4.92 -9.42
N LYS A 133 -15.68 4.38 -10.55
CA LYS A 133 -16.45 3.40 -11.34
C LYS A 133 -16.49 2.07 -10.62
N ARG A 134 -15.34 1.59 -10.16
CA ARG A 134 -15.21 0.33 -9.39
C ARG A 134 -15.58 0.52 -7.91
N LYS A 135 -15.73 1.76 -7.42
CA LYS A 135 -15.95 2.13 -6.01
C LYS A 135 -14.87 1.55 -5.09
N ILE A 136 -13.61 1.67 -5.50
CA ILE A 136 -12.46 1.17 -4.76
C ILE A 136 -11.42 2.28 -4.55
N LEU A 137 -10.60 2.10 -3.52
CA LEU A 137 -9.30 2.74 -3.42
C LEU A 137 -8.23 1.79 -3.93
N VAL A 138 -7.33 2.32 -4.73
CA VAL A 138 -6.13 1.65 -5.21
C VAL A 138 -4.95 2.33 -4.52
N VAL A 139 -4.13 1.53 -3.84
CA VAL A 139 -2.99 2.00 -3.06
C VAL A 139 -1.76 1.24 -3.51
N GLU A 140 -0.79 1.99 -4.02
CA GLU A 140 0.39 1.47 -4.69
C GLU A 140 1.65 1.90 -3.92
N GLY A 141 2.54 0.96 -3.64
CA GLY A 141 3.82 1.22 -2.98
C GLY A 141 4.96 1.16 -3.98
N TYR A 142 5.76 2.23 -4.02
CA TYR A 142 6.91 2.41 -4.91
C TYR A 142 8.17 2.54 -4.05
N LEU A 143 9.23 1.80 -4.40
CA LEU A 143 10.58 2.05 -3.87
C LEU A 143 11.22 3.24 -4.60
N ASP A 144 11.10 3.23 -5.92
CA ASP A 144 11.44 4.33 -6.83
C ASP A 144 10.19 4.70 -7.65
N PRO A 145 9.80 5.98 -7.75
CA PRO A 145 8.64 6.40 -8.56
C PRO A 145 8.78 6.17 -10.06
N GLN A 146 9.99 5.95 -10.59
CA GLN A 146 10.20 5.66 -12.02
C GLN A 146 9.90 4.21 -12.38
N ASP A 147 9.93 3.33 -11.38
CA ASP A 147 9.68 1.90 -11.54
C ASP A 147 8.20 1.55 -11.39
N ALA A 148 7.85 0.31 -11.75
CA ALA A 148 6.54 -0.24 -11.47
C ALA A 148 6.31 -0.39 -9.95
N PRO A 149 5.06 -0.24 -9.47
CA PRO A 149 4.76 -0.42 -8.06
C PRO A 149 5.04 -1.85 -7.62
N ILE A 150 5.79 -1.98 -6.53
CA ILE A 150 6.16 -3.29 -5.97
C ILE A 150 5.08 -3.86 -5.04
N LEU A 151 4.13 -3.02 -4.61
CA LEU A 151 2.97 -3.42 -3.82
C LEU A 151 1.73 -2.74 -4.37
N ILE A 152 0.67 -3.49 -4.62
CA ILE A 152 -0.64 -2.95 -5.00
C ILE A 152 -1.68 -3.54 -4.06
N LYS A 153 -2.50 -2.68 -3.47
CA LYS A 153 -3.65 -3.06 -2.65
C LYS A 153 -4.88 -2.32 -3.10
N GLU A 154 -5.96 -3.07 -3.24
CA GLU A 154 -7.26 -2.53 -3.60
C GLU A 154 -8.25 -2.90 -2.51
N TRP A 155 -9.14 -1.98 -2.15
CA TRP A 155 -10.28 -2.28 -1.30
C TRP A 155 -11.49 -1.43 -1.64
N ARG A 156 -12.67 -1.98 -1.34
CA ARG A 156 -13.93 -1.27 -1.52
C ARG A 156 -13.96 -0.03 -0.62
N PHE A 157 -14.36 1.09 -1.20
CA PHE A 157 -14.56 2.32 -0.45
C PHE A 157 -16.05 2.54 -0.21
N SER A 158 -16.45 2.59 1.06
CA SER A 158 -17.84 2.73 1.46
C SER A 158 -17.91 3.30 2.86
N LEU A 159 -18.85 4.24 3.09
CA LEU A 159 -19.16 4.71 4.44
C LEU A 159 -20.15 3.79 5.17
N ASP A 160 -20.76 2.82 4.49
CA ASP A 160 -21.65 1.85 5.13
C ASP A 160 -20.88 0.88 6.01
N ARG A 161 -21.21 0.86 7.31
CA ARG A 161 -20.58 0.02 8.33
C ARG A 161 -20.75 -1.50 8.10
N ASN A 162 -21.69 -1.91 7.25
CA ASN A 162 -22.07 -3.31 7.04
C ASN A 162 -21.36 -3.99 5.85
N LYS A 163 -20.42 -3.31 5.18
CA LYS A 163 -19.77 -3.80 3.94
C LYS A 163 -18.25 -3.94 4.04
N GLU A 164 -17.68 -3.80 5.23
CA GLU A 164 -16.26 -4.04 5.51
C GLU A 164 -16.07 -5.53 5.88
N GLY A 165 -16.08 -6.41 4.87
CA GLY A 165 -15.77 -7.84 4.97
C GLY A 165 -14.62 -8.21 4.07
#